data_AF-X1M4Y0-F1
#
_entry.id   AF-X1M4Y0-F1
#
_cell.length_a   1.000
_cell.length_b   1.000
_cell.length_c   1.000
_cell.angle_alpha   90.00
_cell.angle_beta   90.00
_cell.angle_gamma   90.00
#
_symmetry.space_group_name_H-M   'P 1'
#
loop_
_entity.id
_entity.type
_entity.pdbx_description
1 polymer ?
#
loop_
_entity_poly.entity_id
_entity_poly.type
_entity_poly.pdbx_seq_one_letter_code
_entity_poly.pdbx_strand_id
1 'polypeptide(L)'
;TITGYTHNELTGMNVSEFLTAESFKATMKKQKALLKDETSTQRYELEIIRKDGVRLSAESRTKLLTHNGRPIGVQCIVRDFTERKRAEEALRFLSSVLEQAKDSVIVTNHNYEIEYVNKATEELYGYSREELVGLTPLILNAEPMAGDIQRDIYKTVSLGEVMTATVLNKRKDGSTFVCDFKVSPLSDKDGRVLGYIGIQRDITEQRRMEDALRESEERYRTVADFTYDWEYWIGPDGDFRYISPSCERITGYRVDEFLRDPKLLDRIIHPDDYPVIAQHINGEFKS
;
A
#
# COMPACT_ATOMS: atom_id res chain seq x y z
N THR A 1 -24.29 0.42 35.62
CA THR A 1 -24.26 1.85 35.22
C THR A 1 -23.19 2.03 34.14
N ILE A 2 -23.09 3.18 33.47
CA ILE A 2 -22.05 3.43 32.45
C ILE A 2 -20.62 3.28 33.00
N THR A 3 -20.41 3.52 34.29
CA THR A 3 -19.09 3.43 34.95
C THR A 3 -18.74 2.02 35.43
N GLY A 4 -19.65 1.04 35.34
CA GLY A 4 -19.45 -0.30 35.90
C GLY A 4 -19.59 -0.41 37.43
N TYR A 5 -19.71 0.72 38.14
CA TYR A 5 -20.03 0.73 39.58
C TYR A 5 -21.54 0.62 39.81
N THR A 6 -21.96 0.03 40.92
CA THR A 6 -23.36 0.03 41.35
C THR A 6 -23.80 1.43 41.79
N HIS A 7 -25.11 1.69 41.88
CA HIS A 7 -25.62 2.97 42.33
C HIS A 7 -25.11 3.33 43.74
N ASN A 8 -25.11 2.35 44.66
CA ASN A 8 -24.66 2.55 46.03
C ASN A 8 -23.16 2.84 46.13
N GLU A 9 -22.34 2.20 45.29
CA GLU A 9 -20.91 2.52 45.23
C GLU A 9 -20.68 3.94 44.73
N LEU A 10 -21.44 4.39 43.73
CA LEU A 10 -21.31 5.74 43.19
C LEU A 10 -21.73 6.83 44.18
N THR A 11 -22.63 6.52 45.12
CA THR A 11 -23.03 7.45 46.17
C THR A 11 -21.87 7.69 47.14
N GLY A 12 -21.22 8.86 47.01
CA GLY A 12 -20.08 9.27 47.85
C GLY A 12 -18.73 9.23 47.14
N MET A 13 -18.64 8.61 45.96
CA MET A 13 -17.45 8.67 45.11
C MET A 13 -17.26 10.04 44.48
N ASN A 14 -16.00 10.43 44.29
CA ASN A 14 -15.69 11.59 43.48
C ASN A 14 -15.67 11.23 41.99
N VAL A 15 -16.17 12.13 41.13
CA VAL A 15 -16.12 11.94 39.68
C VAL A 15 -14.70 11.78 39.14
N SER A 16 -13.66 12.25 39.85
CA SER A 16 -12.26 12.02 39.48
C SER A 16 -11.86 10.54 39.49
N GLU A 17 -12.56 9.69 40.24
CA GLU A 17 -12.21 8.28 40.42
C GLU A 17 -12.54 7.42 39.18
N PHE A 18 -13.40 7.91 38.30
CA PHE A 18 -13.82 7.21 37.09
C PHE A 18 -13.72 8.08 35.83
N LEU A 19 -12.99 9.20 35.90
CA LEU A 19 -12.66 10.04 34.75
C LEU A 19 -11.15 10.07 34.52
N THR A 20 -10.73 10.23 33.27
CA THR A 20 -9.32 10.56 33.02
C THR A 20 -8.97 11.94 33.60
N ALA A 21 -7.70 12.16 33.94
CA ALA A 21 -7.24 13.43 34.51
C ALA A 21 -7.61 14.64 33.63
N GLU A 22 -7.48 14.48 32.31
CA GLU A 22 -7.88 15.49 31.33
C GLU A 22 -9.39 15.76 31.35
N SER A 23 -10.19 14.70 31.32
CA SER A 23 -11.66 14.79 31.38
C SER A 23 -12.17 15.38 32.69
N PHE A 24 -11.55 15.04 33.81
CA PHE A 24 -11.86 15.62 35.11
C PHE A 24 -11.58 17.13 35.12
N LYS A 25 -10.41 17.55 34.65
CA LYS A 25 -10.03 18.96 34.55
C LYS A 25 -11.00 19.75 33.65
N ALA A 26 -11.37 19.18 32.50
CA ALA A 26 -12.36 19.76 31.59
C ALA A 26 -13.75 19.89 32.24
N THR A 27 -14.20 18.84 32.92
CA THR A 27 -15.48 18.79 33.64
C THR A 27 -15.55 19.88 34.72
N MET A 28 -14.51 20.00 35.56
CA MET A 28 -14.45 21.02 36.61
C MET A 28 -14.45 22.45 36.03
N LYS A 29 -13.75 22.67 34.91
CA LYS A 29 -13.76 23.96 34.20
C LYS A 29 -15.18 24.31 33.71
N LYS A 30 -15.90 23.35 33.13
CA LYS A 30 -17.26 23.53 32.62
C LYS A 30 -18.27 23.75 33.75
N GLN A 31 -18.18 23.00 34.84
CA GLN A 31 -19.03 23.19 36.02
C GLN A 31 -18.82 24.56 36.68
N LYS A 32 -17.57 25.04 36.79
CA LYS A 32 -17.29 26.41 37.29
C LYS A 32 -17.87 27.49 36.39
N ALA A 33 -17.90 27.28 35.07
CA ALA A 33 -18.51 28.22 34.14
C ALA A 33 -20.04 28.28 34.29
N LEU A 34 -20.69 27.13 34.52
CA LEU A 34 -22.14 27.04 34.78
C LEU A 34 -22.59 27.85 36.00
N LEU A 35 -21.75 27.97 37.05
CA LEU A 35 -22.06 28.77 38.23
C LEU A 35 -22.10 30.28 37.97
N LYS A 36 -21.54 30.74 36.84
CA LYS A 36 -21.53 32.16 36.45
C LYS A 36 -22.67 32.52 35.49
N ASP A 37 -23.34 31.53 34.91
CA ASP A 37 -24.36 31.70 33.87
C ASP A 37 -25.46 30.65 34.05
N GLU A 38 -26.48 31.01 34.84
CA GLU A 38 -27.54 30.12 35.35
C GLU A 38 -28.46 29.55 34.26
N THR A 39 -28.45 30.11 33.05
CA THR A 39 -29.30 29.67 31.93
C THR A 39 -28.58 28.78 30.93
N SER A 40 -27.25 28.63 31.01
CA SER A 40 -26.50 27.83 30.03
C SER A 40 -26.58 26.32 30.30
N THR A 41 -26.74 25.53 29.24
CA THR A 41 -26.51 24.09 29.27
C THR A 41 -25.19 23.81 28.57
N GLN A 42 -24.27 23.11 29.23
CA GLN A 42 -22.97 22.78 28.66
C GLN A 42 -22.97 21.34 28.14
N ARG A 43 -22.42 21.15 26.93
CA ARG A 43 -22.20 19.85 26.31
C ARG A 43 -20.70 19.67 26.08
N TYR A 44 -20.15 18.53 26.47
CA TYR A 44 -18.74 18.22 26.29
C TYR A 44 -18.49 16.70 26.33
N GLU A 45 -17.44 16.28 25.64
CA GLU A 45 -16.94 14.91 25.68
C GLU A 45 -16.05 14.69 26.90
N LEU A 46 -16.03 13.46 27.37
CA LEU A 46 -15.22 12.98 28.47
C LEU A 46 -14.89 11.50 28.27
N GLU A 47 -13.76 11.08 28.83
CA GLU A 47 -13.40 9.68 28.93
C GLU A 47 -13.69 9.16 30.33
N ILE A 48 -14.48 8.09 30.38
CA ILE A 48 -14.82 7.37 31.60
C ILE A 48 -13.93 6.13 31.69
N ILE A 49 -13.34 5.92 32.87
CA ILE A 49 -12.66 4.67 33.22
C ILE A 49 -13.65 3.84 34.03
N ARG A 50 -14.10 2.72 33.47
CA ARG A 50 -15.01 1.80 34.15
C ARG A 50 -14.29 1.08 35.31
N LYS A 51 -15.08 0.51 36.22
CA LYS A 51 -14.59 -0.34 37.33
C LYS A 51 -13.69 -1.50 36.87
N ASP A 52 -13.95 -2.04 35.68
CA ASP A 52 -13.16 -3.11 35.02
C ASP A 52 -11.91 -2.58 34.29
N GLY A 53 -11.64 -1.27 34.35
CA GLY A 53 -10.52 -0.60 33.68
C GLY A 53 -10.77 -0.21 32.23
N VAL A 54 -11.90 -0.62 31.62
CA VAL A 54 -12.22 -0.29 30.23
C VAL A 54 -12.51 1.21 30.09
N ARG A 55 -11.89 1.83 29.09
CA ARG A 55 -12.14 3.24 28.74
C ARG A 55 -13.33 3.37 27.80
N LEU A 56 -14.21 4.32 28.10
CA LEU A 56 -15.36 4.70 27.29
C LEU A 56 -15.27 6.17 26.88
N SER A 57 -15.65 6.46 25.63
CA SER A 57 -15.94 7.82 25.20
C SER A 57 -17.40 8.12 25.52
N ALA A 58 -17.62 9.15 26.33
CA ALA A 58 -18.93 9.56 26.76
C ALA A 58 -19.15 11.06 26.55
N GLU A 59 -20.40 11.42 26.28
CA GLU A 59 -20.81 12.81 26.14
C GLU A 59 -21.65 13.18 27.35
N SER A 60 -21.27 14.26 28.04
CA SER A 60 -22.04 14.82 29.15
C SER A 60 -22.78 16.08 28.70
N ARG A 61 -24.07 16.11 29.03
CA ARG A 61 -24.89 17.32 29.06
C ARG A 61 -25.10 17.72 30.51
N THR A 62 -24.62 18.89 30.88
CA THR A 62 -24.61 19.38 32.25
C THR A 62 -25.46 20.65 32.37
N LYS A 63 -26.35 20.68 33.36
CA LYS A 63 -27.19 21.83 33.70
C LYS A 63 -27.09 22.15 35.19
N LEU A 64 -27.10 23.44 35.53
CA LEU A 64 -27.18 23.90 36.91
C LEU A 64 -28.59 23.69 37.49
N LEU A 65 -28.67 23.18 38.72
CA LEU A 65 -29.91 23.08 39.48
C LEU A 65 -29.96 24.23 40.49
N THR A 66 -31.04 25.01 40.44
CA THR A 66 -31.28 26.14 41.35
C THR A 66 -32.57 25.94 42.14
N HIS A 67 -32.60 26.41 43.39
CA HIS A 67 -33.79 26.48 44.23
C HIS A 67 -33.84 27.86 44.89
N ASN A 68 -34.94 28.58 44.71
CA ASN A 68 -35.10 29.98 45.16
C ASN A 68 -33.94 30.90 44.72
N GLY A 69 -33.48 30.77 43.46
CA GLY A 69 -32.39 31.57 42.91
C GLY A 69 -31.01 31.25 43.49
N ARG A 70 -30.86 30.14 44.21
CA ARG A 70 -29.56 29.67 44.73
C ARG A 70 -29.15 28.35 44.07
N PRO A 71 -27.89 28.20 43.62
CA PRO A 71 -27.37 26.92 43.14
C PRO A 71 -27.41 25.86 44.23
N ILE A 72 -28.10 24.73 43.97
CA ILE A 72 -28.18 23.58 44.89
C ILE A 72 -27.48 22.34 44.37
N GLY A 73 -27.07 22.34 43.10
CA GLY A 73 -26.35 21.22 42.52
C GLY A 73 -26.21 21.30 41.02
N VAL A 74 -25.71 20.22 40.43
CA VAL A 74 -25.51 20.09 39.00
C VAL A 74 -26.12 18.76 38.56
N GLN A 75 -26.94 18.81 37.51
CA GLN A 75 -27.44 17.61 36.85
C GLN A 75 -26.57 17.30 35.64
N CYS A 76 -26.07 16.07 35.55
CA CYS A 76 -25.33 15.56 34.42
C CYS A 76 -26.11 14.41 33.77
N ILE A 77 -26.30 14.48 32.46
CA ILE A 77 -26.78 13.35 31.65
C ILE A 77 -25.59 12.90 30.81
N VAL A 78 -25.21 11.63 30.97
CA VAL A 78 -24.04 11.07 30.29
C VAL A 78 -24.49 9.99 29.33
N ARG A 79 -24.05 10.08 28.07
CA ARG A 79 -24.33 9.12 27.02
C ARG A 79 -23.03 8.47 26.54
N ASP A 80 -23.00 7.14 26.52
CA ASP A 80 -21.91 6.39 25.89
C ASP A 80 -22.02 6.50 24.36
N PHE A 81 -20.92 6.80 23.69
CA PHE A 81 -20.84 6.77 22.23
C PHE A 81 -19.56 6.06 21.73
N THR A 82 -18.97 5.22 22.56
CA THR A 82 -17.69 4.53 22.30
C THR A 82 -17.72 3.72 21.00
N GLU A 83 -18.75 2.90 20.80
CA GLU A 83 -18.88 2.07 19.59
C GLU A 83 -19.00 2.91 18.33
N ARG A 84 -19.84 3.95 18.37
CA ARG A 84 -20.01 4.88 17.26
C ARG A 84 -18.69 5.57 16.90
N LYS A 85 -17.97 6.08 17.91
CA LYS A 85 -16.67 6.74 17.70
C LYS A 85 -15.65 5.78 17.08
N ARG A 86 -15.54 4.55 17.59
CA ARG A 86 -14.64 3.53 17.04
C ARG A 86 -14.97 3.18 15.59
N ALA A 87 -16.26 3.06 15.25
CA ALA A 87 -16.69 2.79 13.88
C ALA A 87 -16.35 3.96 12.95
N GLU A 88 -16.61 5.20 13.37
CA GLU A 88 -16.26 6.40 12.61
C GLU A 88 -14.75 6.55 12.40
N GLU A 89 -13.94 6.27 13.43
CA GLU A 89 -12.47 6.28 13.36
C GLU A 89 -11.94 5.17 12.44
N ALA A 90 -12.49 3.95 12.52
CA ALA A 90 -12.12 2.85 11.65
C ALA A 90 -12.44 3.16 10.17
N LEU A 91 -13.62 3.72 9.88
CA LEU A 91 -13.98 4.15 8.54
C LEU A 91 -13.05 5.26 8.03
N ARG A 92 -12.74 6.25 8.87
CA ARG A 92 -11.79 7.32 8.53
C ARG A 92 -10.40 6.76 8.23
N PHE A 93 -9.93 5.80 9.03
CA PHE A 93 -8.65 5.14 8.81
C PHE A 93 -8.64 4.39 7.47
N LEU A 94 -9.64 3.54 7.21
CA LEU A 94 -9.75 2.79 5.96
C LEU A 94 -9.83 3.71 4.72
N SER A 95 -10.63 4.78 4.80
CA SER A 95 -10.69 5.79 3.75
C SER A 95 -9.31 6.43 3.53
N SER A 96 -8.60 6.78 4.60
CA SER A 96 -7.26 7.37 4.50
C SER A 96 -6.22 6.42 3.88
N VAL A 97 -6.33 5.11 4.15
CA VAL A 97 -5.48 4.07 3.56
C VAL A 97 -5.73 3.95 2.05
N LEU A 98 -7.01 3.94 1.63
CA LEU A 98 -7.36 3.86 0.20
C LEU A 98 -6.91 5.09 -0.58
N GLU A 99 -7.04 6.29 0.01
CA GLU A 99 -6.60 7.54 -0.63
C GLU A 99 -5.08 7.66 -0.77
N GLN A 100 -4.31 7.03 0.12
CA GLN A 100 -2.84 7.05 0.08
C GLN A 100 -2.23 5.86 -0.67
N ALA A 101 -3.04 4.89 -1.10
CA ALA A 101 -2.56 3.76 -1.88
C ALA A 101 -1.98 4.25 -3.22
N LYS A 102 -0.83 3.69 -3.62
CA LYS A 102 -0.17 4.05 -4.89
C LYS A 102 -0.89 3.51 -6.12
N ASP A 103 -1.53 2.36 -5.98
CA ASP A 103 -2.28 1.75 -7.07
C ASP A 103 -3.63 2.45 -7.23
N SER A 104 -4.07 2.57 -8.48
CA SER A 104 -5.40 3.06 -8.80
C SER A 104 -6.43 2.05 -8.29
N VAL A 105 -7.40 2.55 -7.53
CA VAL A 105 -8.54 1.78 -7.03
C VAL A 105 -9.80 2.37 -7.61
N ILE A 106 -10.61 1.52 -8.24
CA ILE A 106 -11.90 1.86 -8.85
C ILE A 106 -12.92 0.86 -8.32
N VAL A 107 -14.06 1.36 -7.82
CA VAL A 107 -15.18 0.53 -7.37
C VAL A 107 -16.40 0.89 -8.19
N THR A 108 -17.08 -0.11 -8.71
CA THR A 108 -18.32 0.03 -9.45
C THR A 108 -19.48 -0.63 -8.72
N ASN A 109 -20.70 -0.19 -8.99
CA ASN A 109 -21.91 -0.90 -8.61
C ASN A 109 -22.12 -2.19 -9.46
N HIS A 110 -23.22 -2.89 -9.20
CA HIS A 110 -23.59 -4.10 -9.95
C HIS A 110 -23.93 -3.84 -11.43
N ASN A 111 -24.19 -2.59 -11.82
CA ASN A 111 -24.42 -2.15 -13.21
C ASN A 111 -23.12 -1.69 -13.91
N TYR A 112 -21.95 -1.88 -13.27
CA TYR A 112 -20.64 -1.48 -13.78
C TYR A 112 -20.43 0.04 -13.90
N GLU A 113 -21.21 0.82 -13.17
CA GLU A 113 -21.04 2.27 -13.06
C GLU A 113 -20.10 2.57 -11.88
N ILE A 114 -19.13 3.45 -12.08
CA ILE A 114 -18.15 3.84 -11.08
C ILE A 114 -18.85 4.58 -9.92
N GLU A 115 -18.70 4.07 -8.69
CA GLU A 115 -19.18 4.71 -7.48
C GLU A 115 -18.05 5.37 -6.68
N TYR A 116 -16.83 4.84 -6.80
CA TYR A 116 -15.67 5.36 -6.09
C TYR A 116 -14.39 5.19 -6.90
N VAL A 117 -13.52 6.18 -6.78
CA VAL A 117 -12.11 6.13 -7.22
C VAL A 117 -11.24 6.79 -6.16
N ASN A 118 -10.04 6.27 -5.89
CA ASN A 118 -9.08 6.93 -5.01
C ASN A 118 -8.27 8.02 -5.73
N LYS A 119 -7.49 8.78 -4.96
CA LYS A 119 -6.58 9.81 -5.49
C LYS A 119 -5.61 9.30 -6.57
N ALA A 120 -5.05 8.10 -6.38
CA ALA A 120 -4.14 7.51 -7.37
C ALA A 120 -4.81 7.26 -8.72
N THR A 121 -6.10 6.93 -8.76
CA THR A 121 -6.84 6.84 -10.03
C THR A 121 -6.92 8.19 -10.73
N GLU A 122 -7.20 9.27 -10.00
CA GLU A 122 -7.27 10.61 -10.60
C GLU A 122 -5.90 11.03 -11.16
N GLU A 123 -4.83 10.79 -10.40
CA GLU A 123 -3.46 11.10 -10.80
C GLU A 123 -3.00 10.26 -12.00
N LEU A 124 -3.34 8.97 -11.99
CA LEU A 124 -3.01 8.06 -13.08
C LEU A 124 -3.76 8.44 -14.35
N TYR A 125 -5.08 8.61 -14.31
CA TYR A 125 -5.86 8.78 -15.54
C TYR A 125 -6.07 10.24 -15.96
N GLY A 126 -5.84 11.20 -15.07
CA GLY A 126 -6.05 12.63 -15.34
C GLY A 126 -7.52 13.07 -15.34
N TYR A 127 -8.45 12.20 -14.93
CA TYR A 127 -9.85 12.56 -14.70
C TYR A 127 -10.06 12.89 -13.22
N SER A 128 -10.97 13.82 -12.91
CA SER A 128 -11.43 13.98 -11.54
C SER A 128 -12.43 12.87 -11.17
N ARG A 129 -12.60 12.61 -9.88
CA ARG A 129 -13.62 11.70 -9.36
C ARG A 129 -15.00 12.07 -9.89
N GLU A 130 -15.35 13.36 -9.89
CA GLU A 130 -16.67 13.85 -10.35
C GLU A 130 -16.92 13.57 -11.82
N GLU A 131 -15.87 13.52 -12.64
CA GLU A 131 -15.98 13.17 -14.06
C GLU A 131 -16.13 11.66 -14.27
N LEU A 132 -15.59 10.84 -13.37
CA LEU A 132 -15.62 9.37 -13.49
C LEU A 132 -16.88 8.75 -12.87
N VAL A 133 -17.38 9.29 -11.77
CA VAL A 133 -18.53 8.72 -11.05
C VAL A 133 -19.77 8.68 -11.95
N GLY A 134 -20.44 7.53 -11.99
CA GLY A 134 -21.59 7.26 -12.85
C GLY A 134 -21.23 6.82 -14.27
N LEU A 135 -19.96 6.89 -14.68
CA LEU A 135 -19.51 6.35 -15.96
C LEU A 135 -19.12 4.87 -15.84
N THR A 136 -18.98 4.21 -16.98
CA THR A 136 -18.38 2.87 -17.07
C THR A 136 -16.85 2.95 -17.21
N PRO A 137 -16.06 2.03 -16.62
CA PRO A 137 -14.61 1.98 -16.79
C PRO A 137 -14.11 1.85 -18.23
N LEU A 138 -14.98 1.53 -19.20
CA LEU A 138 -14.64 1.44 -20.62
C LEU A 138 -13.95 2.71 -21.16
N ILE A 139 -14.26 3.89 -20.60
CA ILE A 139 -13.60 5.15 -20.96
C ILE A 139 -12.08 5.12 -20.74
N LEU A 140 -11.58 4.25 -19.86
CA LEU A 140 -10.17 4.13 -19.50
C LEU A 140 -9.40 3.17 -20.40
N ASN A 141 -10.08 2.32 -21.18
CA ASN A 141 -9.41 1.36 -22.05
C ASN A 141 -9.01 1.99 -23.39
N ALA A 142 -7.83 1.59 -23.91
CA ALA A 142 -7.36 2.05 -25.20
C ALA A 142 -7.97 1.22 -26.35
N GLU A 143 -8.27 1.89 -27.46
CA GLU A 143 -8.68 1.23 -28.71
C GLU A 143 -7.48 0.53 -29.39
N PRO A 144 -7.72 -0.52 -30.19
CA PRO A 144 -9.01 -1.09 -30.60
C PRO A 144 -9.58 -2.16 -29.65
N MET A 145 -8.84 -2.55 -28.61
CA MET A 145 -9.21 -3.69 -27.76
C MET A 145 -10.17 -3.34 -26.62
N ALA A 146 -10.56 -2.07 -26.47
CA ALA A 146 -11.35 -1.59 -25.34
C ALA A 146 -12.64 -2.39 -25.13
N GLY A 147 -13.40 -2.62 -26.21
CA GLY A 147 -14.67 -3.36 -26.14
C GLY A 147 -14.50 -4.84 -25.77
N ASP A 148 -13.45 -5.49 -26.26
CA ASP A 148 -13.19 -6.91 -26.01
C ASP A 148 -12.73 -7.15 -24.58
N ILE A 149 -11.78 -6.34 -24.10
CA ILE A 149 -11.30 -6.39 -22.71
C ILE A 149 -12.47 -6.18 -21.74
N GLN A 150 -13.33 -5.18 -22.00
CA GLN A 150 -14.46 -4.90 -21.13
C GLN A 150 -15.46 -6.06 -21.09
N ARG A 151 -15.70 -6.72 -22.23
CA ARG A 151 -16.56 -7.90 -22.33
C ARG A 151 -16.00 -9.07 -21.54
N ASP A 152 -14.70 -9.31 -21.63
CA ASP A 152 -14.02 -10.38 -20.89
C ASP A 152 -14.04 -10.12 -19.38
N ILE A 153 -13.87 -8.86 -18.96
CA ILE A 153 -14.03 -8.46 -17.56
C ILE A 153 -15.44 -8.81 -17.09
N TYR A 154 -16.48 -8.30 -17.75
CA TYR A 154 -17.87 -8.51 -17.34
C TYR A 154 -18.25 -9.99 -17.30
N LYS A 155 -17.83 -10.77 -18.30
CA LYS A 155 -18.07 -12.22 -18.31
C LYS A 155 -17.41 -12.91 -17.12
N THR A 156 -16.15 -12.60 -16.83
CA THR A 156 -15.41 -13.24 -15.74
C THR A 156 -15.99 -12.88 -14.37
N VAL A 157 -16.19 -11.58 -14.11
CA VAL A 157 -16.62 -11.13 -12.79
C VAL A 157 -18.09 -11.44 -12.49
N SER A 158 -18.95 -11.55 -13.52
CA SER A 158 -20.34 -12.00 -13.35
C SER A 158 -20.47 -13.46 -12.95
N LEU A 159 -19.43 -14.28 -13.19
CA LEU A 159 -19.33 -15.65 -12.69
C LEU A 159 -18.79 -15.72 -11.24
N GLY A 160 -18.51 -14.57 -10.62
CA GLY A 160 -17.87 -14.49 -9.31
C GLY A 160 -16.36 -14.74 -9.35
N GLU A 161 -15.77 -14.78 -10.55
CA GLU A 161 -14.34 -15.03 -10.73
C GLU A 161 -13.52 -13.73 -10.76
N VAL A 162 -12.22 -13.87 -10.56
CA VAL A 162 -11.26 -12.76 -10.59
C VAL A 162 -10.63 -12.68 -11.98
N MET A 163 -10.64 -11.50 -12.59
CA MET A 163 -9.90 -11.26 -13.82
C MET A 163 -8.58 -10.55 -13.53
N THR A 164 -7.52 -11.02 -14.15
CA THR A 164 -6.22 -10.34 -14.20
C THR A 164 -5.73 -10.27 -15.63
N ALA A 165 -5.27 -9.11 -16.07
CA ALA A 165 -4.65 -8.96 -17.38
C ALA A 165 -3.74 -7.73 -17.43
N THR A 166 -2.81 -7.76 -18.38
CA THR A 166 -2.01 -6.61 -18.76
C THR A 166 -2.50 -6.09 -20.11
N VAL A 167 -2.95 -4.83 -20.15
CA VAL A 167 -3.58 -4.23 -21.34
C VAL A 167 -3.07 -2.80 -21.57
N LEU A 168 -3.38 -2.24 -22.73
CA LEU A 168 -3.14 -0.83 -23.00
C LEU A 168 -4.36 -0.02 -22.54
N ASN A 169 -4.13 0.94 -21.65
CA ASN A 169 -5.14 1.90 -21.22
C ASN A 169 -4.81 3.31 -21.73
N LYS A 170 -5.80 4.20 -21.67
CA LYS A 170 -5.66 5.59 -22.09
C LYS A 170 -5.99 6.54 -20.96
N ARG A 171 -5.24 7.64 -20.88
CA ARG A 171 -5.52 8.77 -20.00
C ARG A 171 -6.46 9.76 -20.69
N LYS A 172 -6.95 10.75 -19.94
CA LYS A 172 -7.82 11.82 -20.44
C LYS A 172 -7.21 12.63 -21.59
N ASP A 173 -5.90 12.84 -21.56
CA ASP A 173 -5.17 13.54 -22.62
C ASP A 173 -4.94 12.70 -23.89
N GLY A 174 -5.38 11.44 -23.89
CA GLY A 174 -5.22 10.49 -24.99
C GLY A 174 -3.90 9.72 -24.97
N SER A 175 -2.97 10.03 -24.07
CA SER A 175 -1.75 9.23 -23.89
C SER A 175 -2.09 7.83 -23.43
N THR A 176 -1.29 6.85 -23.85
CA THR A 176 -1.50 5.44 -23.50
C THR A 176 -0.38 4.92 -22.61
N PHE A 177 -0.72 3.94 -21.80
CA PHE A 177 0.22 3.29 -20.89
C PHE A 177 -0.14 1.81 -20.72
N VAL A 178 0.87 1.01 -20.36
CA VAL A 178 0.67 -0.41 -20.06
C VAL A 178 0.12 -0.54 -18.65
N CYS A 179 -1.13 -0.99 -18.56
CA CYS A 179 -1.84 -1.19 -17.32
C CYS A 179 -1.86 -2.67 -16.97
N ASP A 180 -1.29 -3.02 -15.82
CA ASP A 180 -1.57 -4.29 -15.17
C ASP A 180 -2.77 -4.12 -14.24
N PHE A 181 -3.80 -4.95 -14.40
CA PHE A 181 -5.01 -4.83 -13.61
C PHE A 181 -5.50 -6.14 -13.03
N LYS A 182 -6.23 -6.01 -11.92
CA LYS A 182 -7.01 -7.05 -11.29
C LYS A 182 -8.42 -6.53 -11.02
N VAL A 183 -9.46 -7.24 -11.48
CA VAL A 183 -10.85 -6.96 -11.15
C VAL A 183 -11.45 -8.13 -10.39
N SER A 184 -12.12 -7.85 -9.26
CA SER A 184 -12.73 -8.86 -8.40
C SER A 184 -14.17 -8.46 -8.03
N PRO A 185 -15.11 -9.42 -7.88
CA PRO A 185 -16.42 -9.13 -7.34
C PRO A 185 -16.35 -8.68 -5.88
N LEU A 186 -17.15 -7.69 -5.52
CA LEU A 186 -17.39 -7.27 -4.15
C LEU A 186 -18.74 -7.84 -3.72
N SER A 187 -18.73 -8.81 -2.81
CA SER A 187 -19.95 -9.47 -2.32
C SER A 187 -20.25 -9.15 -0.87
N ASP A 188 -21.52 -9.16 -0.50
CA ASP A 188 -21.94 -9.13 0.90
C ASP A 188 -21.71 -10.49 1.60
N LYS A 189 -22.03 -10.52 2.89
CA LYS A 189 -21.93 -11.71 3.75
C LYS A 189 -22.79 -12.91 3.28
N ASP A 190 -23.81 -12.64 2.47
CA ASP A 190 -24.75 -13.64 1.96
C ASP A 190 -24.36 -14.08 0.52
N GLY A 191 -23.21 -13.60 0.02
CA GLY A 191 -22.66 -13.96 -1.29
C GLY A 191 -23.24 -13.14 -2.46
N ARG A 192 -24.11 -12.16 -2.19
CA ARG A 192 -24.68 -11.31 -3.23
C ARG A 192 -23.64 -10.30 -3.69
N VAL A 193 -23.39 -10.24 -4.99
CA VAL A 193 -22.52 -9.24 -5.61
C VAL A 193 -23.14 -7.85 -5.44
N LEU A 194 -22.44 -6.99 -4.71
CA LEU A 194 -22.77 -5.57 -4.53
C LEU A 194 -22.20 -4.72 -5.67
N GLY A 195 -21.08 -5.16 -6.24
CA GLY A 195 -20.34 -4.44 -7.27
C GLY A 195 -19.02 -5.10 -7.57
N TYR A 196 -18.07 -4.32 -8.09
CA TYR A 196 -16.75 -4.82 -8.50
C TYR A 196 -15.66 -3.85 -8.08
N ILE A 197 -14.50 -4.39 -7.72
CA ILE A 197 -13.30 -3.60 -7.39
C ILE A 197 -12.20 -3.90 -8.41
N GLY A 198 -11.71 -2.85 -9.06
CA GLY A 198 -10.56 -2.84 -9.95
C GLY A 198 -9.35 -2.21 -9.26
N ILE A 199 -8.22 -2.91 -9.28
CA ILE A 199 -6.91 -2.40 -8.89
C ILE A 199 -6.04 -2.35 -10.14
N GLN A 200 -5.40 -1.21 -10.38
CA GLN A 200 -4.70 -0.94 -11.64
C GLN A 200 -3.35 -0.28 -11.36
N ARG A 201 -2.32 -0.72 -12.09
CA ARG A 201 -0.95 -0.22 -11.98
C ARG A 201 -0.36 0.07 -13.35
N ASP A 202 0.27 1.23 -13.48
CA ASP A 202 1.12 1.54 -14.63
C ASP A 202 2.46 0.82 -14.50
N ILE A 203 2.75 -0.06 -15.46
CA ILE A 203 4.02 -0.81 -15.52
C ILE A 203 4.87 -0.39 -16.71
N THR A 204 4.57 0.75 -17.33
CA THR A 204 5.27 1.23 -18.53
C THR A 204 6.75 1.50 -18.25
N GLU A 205 7.06 2.18 -17.15
CA GLU A 205 8.44 2.47 -16.76
C GLU A 205 9.20 1.19 -16.39
N GLN A 206 8.57 0.31 -15.61
CA GLN A 206 9.15 -0.98 -15.25
C GLN A 206 9.51 -1.80 -16.50
N ARG A 207 8.61 -1.90 -17.46
CA ARG A 207 8.88 -2.60 -18.73
C ARG A 207 9.99 -1.96 -19.54
N ARG A 208 10.02 -0.62 -19.62
CA ARG A 208 11.11 0.09 -20.31
C ARG A 208 12.46 -0.19 -19.67
N MET A 209 12.53 -0.27 -18.34
CA MET A 209 13.76 -0.62 -17.62
C MET A 209 14.17 -2.07 -17.87
N GLU A 210 13.23 -3.00 -17.83
CA GLU A 210 13.46 -4.43 -18.13
C GLU A 210 13.94 -4.62 -19.58
N ASP A 211 13.31 -3.95 -20.54
CA ASP A 211 13.67 -4.01 -21.96
C ASP A 211 15.04 -3.39 -22.23
N ALA A 212 15.34 -2.23 -21.63
CA ALA A 212 16.64 -1.57 -21.77
C ALA A 212 17.78 -2.40 -21.15
N LEU A 213 17.51 -3.04 -20.00
CA LEU A 213 18.46 -3.96 -19.38
C LEU A 213 18.73 -5.15 -20.32
N ARG A 214 17.67 -5.79 -20.83
CA ARG A 214 17.78 -6.90 -21.77
C ARG A 214 18.55 -6.52 -23.03
N GLU A 215 18.26 -5.36 -23.64
CA GLU A 215 18.99 -4.89 -24.82
C GLU A 215 20.47 -4.64 -24.51
N SER A 216 20.78 -4.09 -23.33
CA SER A 216 22.17 -3.90 -22.88
C SER A 216 22.89 -5.24 -22.67
N GLU A 217 22.22 -6.24 -22.08
CA GLU A 217 22.78 -7.59 -21.88
C GLU A 217 23.04 -8.29 -23.23
N GLU A 218 22.10 -8.20 -24.17
CA GLU A 218 22.25 -8.74 -25.52
C GLU A 218 23.37 -8.02 -26.31
N ARG A 219 23.47 -6.70 -26.19
CA ARG A 219 24.55 -5.92 -26.79
C ARG A 219 25.91 -6.28 -26.18
N TYR A 220 26.00 -6.39 -24.85
CA TYR A 220 27.22 -6.83 -24.16
C TYR A 220 27.63 -8.23 -24.62
N ARG A 221 26.70 -9.18 -24.64
CA ARG A 221 26.95 -10.55 -25.12
C ARG A 221 27.46 -10.56 -26.57
N THR A 222 26.82 -9.79 -27.45
CA THR A 222 27.25 -9.69 -28.85
C THR A 222 28.67 -9.11 -28.96
N VAL A 223 28.99 -8.03 -28.25
CA VAL A 223 30.35 -7.45 -28.29
C VAL A 223 31.37 -8.45 -27.75
N ALA A 224 31.09 -9.10 -26.62
CA ALA A 224 32.00 -10.06 -26.02
C ALA A 224 32.17 -11.36 -26.85
N ASP A 225 31.14 -11.78 -27.62
CA ASP A 225 31.21 -12.94 -28.50
C ASP A 225 31.97 -12.67 -29.81
N PHE A 226 31.91 -11.43 -30.31
CA PHE A 226 32.50 -11.02 -31.59
C PHE A 226 33.80 -10.21 -31.49
N THR A 227 34.22 -9.79 -30.29
CA THR A 227 35.54 -9.19 -30.10
C THR A 227 36.63 -10.22 -30.41
N TYR A 228 37.75 -9.79 -31.02
CA TYR A 228 38.89 -10.67 -31.26
C TYR A 228 39.70 -10.94 -30.00
N ASP A 229 39.44 -10.23 -28.91
CA ASP A 229 40.17 -10.38 -27.65
C ASP A 229 39.59 -11.54 -26.81
N TRP A 230 40.49 -12.25 -26.12
CA TRP A 230 40.08 -13.24 -25.13
C TRP A 230 39.70 -12.53 -23.84
N GLU A 231 38.42 -12.55 -23.50
CA GLU A 231 37.91 -12.04 -22.23
C GLU A 231 37.50 -13.22 -21.34
N TYR A 232 37.88 -13.18 -20.08
CA TYR A 232 37.45 -14.15 -19.10
C TYR A 232 37.35 -13.52 -17.71
N TRP A 233 36.46 -14.05 -16.88
CA TRP A 233 36.35 -13.69 -15.47
C TRP A 233 36.61 -14.93 -14.63
N ILE A 234 37.43 -14.79 -13.59
CA ILE A 234 37.72 -15.85 -12.62
C ILE A 234 37.14 -15.51 -11.25
N GLY A 235 36.72 -16.53 -10.50
CA GLY A 235 36.36 -16.43 -9.09
C GLY A 235 37.58 -16.36 -8.17
N PRO A 236 37.39 -16.07 -6.86
CA PRO A 236 38.46 -16.07 -5.86
C PRO A 236 39.15 -17.43 -5.67
N ASP A 237 38.49 -18.50 -6.09
CA ASP A 237 38.96 -19.89 -6.13
C ASP A 237 39.80 -20.22 -7.39
N GLY A 238 39.87 -19.29 -8.35
CA GLY A 238 40.57 -19.47 -9.63
C GLY A 238 39.71 -20.10 -10.72
N ASP A 239 38.44 -20.42 -10.45
CA ASP A 239 37.55 -21.03 -11.42
C ASP A 239 36.96 -19.99 -12.38
N PHE A 240 36.82 -20.34 -13.66
CA PHE A 240 36.23 -19.45 -14.66
C PHE A 240 34.72 -19.26 -14.44
N ARG A 241 34.29 -18.00 -14.30
CA ARG A 241 32.89 -17.58 -14.24
C ARG A 241 32.32 -17.17 -15.60
N TYR A 242 33.19 -16.66 -16.46
CA TYR A 242 32.86 -16.28 -17.82
C TYR A 242 34.11 -16.46 -18.69
N ILE A 243 33.91 -16.92 -19.93
CA ILE A 243 34.96 -17.03 -20.94
C ILE A 243 34.32 -16.68 -22.28
N SER A 244 34.89 -15.71 -23.01
CA SER A 244 34.41 -15.36 -24.33
C SER A 244 34.67 -16.49 -25.34
N PRO A 245 33.78 -16.71 -26.32
CA PRO A 245 33.97 -17.69 -27.40
C PRO A 245 35.26 -17.49 -28.21
N SER A 246 35.85 -16.30 -28.18
CA SER A 246 37.12 -15.98 -28.85
C SER A 246 38.30 -16.82 -28.35
N CYS A 247 38.20 -17.43 -27.17
CA CYS A 247 39.19 -18.39 -26.69
C CYS A 247 39.47 -19.52 -27.69
N GLU A 248 38.46 -20.02 -28.42
CA GLU A 248 38.63 -21.10 -29.41
C GLU A 248 39.49 -20.64 -30.58
N ARG A 249 39.32 -19.40 -31.03
CA ARG A 249 40.15 -18.83 -32.11
C ARG A 249 41.59 -18.56 -31.69
N ILE A 250 41.79 -18.13 -30.44
CA ILE A 250 43.09 -17.68 -29.93
C ILE A 250 43.93 -18.86 -29.43
N THR A 251 43.30 -19.77 -28.68
CA THR A 251 43.97 -20.87 -28.00
C THR A 251 43.78 -22.22 -28.69
N GLY A 252 42.74 -22.34 -29.53
CA GLY A 252 42.32 -23.61 -30.13
C GLY A 252 41.35 -24.44 -29.27
N TYR A 253 41.07 -24.02 -28.04
CA TYR A 253 40.19 -24.74 -27.10
C TYR A 253 38.85 -24.06 -26.92
N ARG A 254 37.78 -24.84 -26.86
CA ARG A 254 36.41 -24.35 -26.69
C ARG A 254 36.15 -23.90 -25.26
N VAL A 255 35.17 -23.02 -25.09
CA VAL A 255 34.70 -22.56 -23.77
C VAL A 255 34.39 -23.73 -22.83
N ASP A 256 33.74 -24.79 -23.34
CA ASP A 256 33.37 -25.94 -22.50
C ASP A 256 34.56 -26.77 -22.02
N GLU A 257 35.71 -26.69 -22.70
CA GLU A 257 36.94 -27.37 -22.28
C GLU A 257 37.58 -26.65 -21.09
N PHE A 258 37.65 -25.31 -21.12
CA PHE A 258 38.11 -24.51 -19.99
C PHE A 258 37.19 -24.62 -18.77
N LEU A 259 35.87 -24.70 -18.98
CA LEU A 259 34.91 -24.87 -17.88
C LEU A 259 34.97 -26.27 -17.24
N ARG A 260 35.38 -27.29 -18.00
CA ARG A 260 35.55 -28.66 -17.47
C ARG A 260 36.89 -28.90 -16.80
N ASP A 261 37.94 -28.21 -17.26
CA ASP A 261 39.29 -28.32 -16.69
C ASP A 261 39.84 -26.91 -16.38
N PRO A 262 39.60 -26.38 -15.17
CA PRO A 262 40.11 -25.07 -14.75
C PRO A 262 41.64 -24.95 -14.85
N LYS A 263 42.39 -26.06 -14.84
CA LYS A 263 43.86 -26.08 -15.00
C LYS A 263 44.31 -26.07 -16.46
N LEU A 264 43.40 -26.04 -17.42
CA LEU A 264 43.74 -26.00 -18.84
C LEU A 264 44.56 -24.74 -19.17
N LEU A 265 44.22 -23.59 -18.56
CA LEU A 265 44.96 -22.34 -18.73
C LEU A 265 46.45 -22.51 -18.37
N ASP A 266 46.74 -23.14 -17.22
CA ASP A 266 48.12 -23.39 -16.78
C ASP A 266 48.90 -24.26 -17.77
N ARG A 267 48.24 -25.17 -18.48
CA ARG A 267 48.91 -26.10 -19.41
C ARG A 267 49.21 -25.50 -20.78
N ILE A 268 48.44 -24.49 -21.19
CA ILE A 268 48.62 -23.85 -22.51
C ILE A 268 49.56 -22.64 -22.45
N ILE A 269 49.83 -22.12 -21.25
CA ILE A 269 50.84 -21.08 -21.01
C ILE A 269 52.25 -21.67 -21.15
N HIS A 270 53.15 -20.95 -21.81
CA HIS A 270 54.55 -21.36 -21.93
C HIS A 270 55.26 -21.32 -20.56
N PRO A 271 56.12 -22.30 -20.21
CA PRO A 271 56.74 -22.36 -18.87
C PRO A 271 57.53 -21.11 -18.45
N ASP A 272 58.12 -20.41 -19.42
CA ASP A 272 58.88 -19.19 -19.18
C ASP A 272 57.99 -18.00 -18.76
N ASP A 273 56.68 -18.05 -19.05
CA ASP A 273 55.73 -16.99 -18.72
C ASP A 273 55.05 -17.20 -17.36
N TYR A 274 55.21 -18.38 -16.73
CA TYR A 274 54.63 -18.66 -15.41
C TYR A 274 55.01 -17.65 -14.32
N PRO A 275 56.28 -17.19 -14.20
CA PRO A 275 56.65 -16.22 -13.17
C PRO A 275 55.92 -14.89 -13.32
N VAL A 276 55.70 -14.44 -14.57
CA VAL A 276 55.05 -13.17 -14.89
C VAL A 276 53.55 -13.24 -14.58
N ILE A 277 52.90 -14.33 -14.98
CA ILE A 277 51.47 -14.54 -14.75
C ILE A 277 51.17 -14.74 -13.26
N ALA A 278 52.00 -15.52 -12.56
CA ALA A 278 51.86 -15.70 -11.11
C ALA A 278 52.03 -14.39 -10.33
N GLN A 279 52.90 -13.48 -10.80
CA GLN A 279 53.05 -12.15 -10.20
C GLN A 279 51.81 -11.28 -10.44
N HIS A 280 51.22 -11.33 -11.63
CA HIS A 280 50.01 -10.58 -11.98
C HIS A 280 48.80 -11.04 -11.15
N ILE A 281 48.52 -12.35 -11.12
CA ILE A 281 47.37 -12.92 -10.39
C ILE A 281 47.50 -12.66 -8.88
N ASN A 282 48.67 -12.92 -8.28
CA ASN A 282 48.87 -12.70 -6.84
C ASN A 282 48.89 -11.21 -6.43
N GLY A 283 49.08 -10.30 -7.40
CA GLY A 283 49.02 -8.86 -7.18
C GLY A 283 47.60 -8.32 -7.06
N GLU A 284 46.64 -8.90 -7.80
CA GLU A 284 45.24 -8.44 -7.81
C GLU A 284 44.40 -8.97 -6.63
N PHE A 285 44.71 -10.15 -6.08
CA PHE A 285 44.01 -10.73 -4.92
C PHE A 285 44.55 -10.30 -3.54
N LYS A 286 45.51 -9.37 -3.50
CA LYS A 286 46.10 -8.81 -2.25
C LYS A 286 45.65 -7.39 -1.90
N SER A 287 44.60 -6.88 -2.56
CA SER A 287 43.85 -5.68 -2.17
C SER A 287 42.53 -6.03 -1.50
#